data_AF-A0A871BI10-F1
#
_entry.id   AF-A0A871BI10-F1
#
_cell.length_a   1.000
_cell.length_b   1.000
_cell.length_c   1.000
_cell.angle_alpha   90.00
_cell.angle_beta   90.00
_cell.angle_gamma   90.00
#
_symmetry.space_group_name_H-M   'P 1'
#
loop_
_entity.id
_entity.type
_entity.pdbx_description
1 polymer ?
#
loop_
_entity_poly.entity_id
_entity_poly.type
_entity_poly.pdbx_seq_one_letter_code
_entity_poly.pdbx_strand_id
1 'polypeptide(L)'
;MPVFLKHHDAELSLRPGTTKSDLVAYLYQNPEWGYSPQELKETLDIPRGTATTTLKRLYDDDYIGKTDDGYYYALRERDDIRRYVSSLNQVDRLFGHHRDADATPEEPEKQIGGGRTDEELDAELAELEAEVDE
;
A
#
# COMPACT_ATOMS: atom_id res chain seq x y z
N MET A 1 26.63 8.22 -17.07
CA MET A 1 26.12 7.02 -17.77
C MET A 1 24.76 7.35 -18.37
N PRO A 2 24.46 7.01 -19.63
CA PRO A 2 23.13 7.17 -20.20
C PRO A 2 22.15 6.11 -19.65
N VAL A 3 20.89 6.48 -19.44
CA VAL A 3 19.84 5.57 -18.95
C VAL A 3 18.84 5.26 -20.07
N PHE A 4 18.40 4.00 -20.16
CA PHE A 4 17.54 3.53 -21.23
C PHE A 4 16.08 3.90 -20.94
N LEU A 5 15.57 4.91 -21.66
CA LEU A 5 14.26 5.51 -21.37
C LEU A 5 13.06 4.58 -21.59
N LYS A 6 13.21 3.45 -22.29
CA LYS A 6 12.13 2.46 -22.48
C LYS A 6 11.66 1.78 -21.18
N HIS A 7 12.42 1.91 -20.10
CA HIS A 7 12.06 1.41 -18.75
C HIS A 7 12.04 2.53 -17.70
N HIS A 8 12.21 3.79 -18.12
CA HIS A 8 11.95 4.92 -17.25
C HIS A 8 10.45 5.21 -17.33
N ASP A 9 9.66 4.39 -16.62
CA ASP A 9 8.38 4.89 -16.15
C ASP A 9 8.70 6.12 -15.30
N ALA A 10 8.09 7.27 -15.61
CA ALA A 10 8.22 8.44 -14.75
C ALA A 10 7.81 7.99 -13.34
N GLU A 11 8.77 7.98 -12.43
CA GLU A 11 8.59 7.38 -11.11
C GLU A 11 7.39 8.09 -10.46
N LEU A 12 6.30 7.34 -10.26
CA LEU A 12 5.07 7.90 -9.74
C LEU A 12 5.40 8.57 -8.40
N SER A 13 5.05 9.84 -8.25
CA SER A 13 5.22 10.61 -7.02
C SER A 13 4.11 10.29 -6.00
N LEU A 14 3.76 9.00 -5.89
CA LEU A 14 2.77 8.48 -4.97
C LEU A 14 3.47 7.69 -3.87
N ARG A 15 3.16 8.02 -2.63
CA ARG A 15 3.62 7.27 -1.46
C ARG A 15 2.42 6.67 -0.75
N PRO A 16 2.40 5.34 -0.48
CA PRO A 16 1.35 4.69 0.29
C PRO A 16 1.10 5.39 1.63
N GLY A 17 -0.17 5.44 2.07
CA GLY A 17 -0.58 6.09 3.33
C GLY A 17 -0.56 7.62 3.30
N THR A 18 -0.38 8.23 2.12
CA THR A 18 -0.55 9.67 1.95
C THR A 18 -1.90 9.96 1.32
N THR A 19 -2.49 11.11 1.65
CA THR A 19 -3.76 11.57 1.07
C THR A 19 -3.76 11.55 -0.47
N LYS A 20 -2.62 11.87 -1.10
CA LYS A 20 -2.46 11.80 -2.57
C LYS A 20 -2.65 10.36 -3.07
N SER A 21 -2.02 9.39 -2.41
CA SER A 21 -2.17 7.97 -2.74
C SER A 21 -3.57 7.46 -2.47
N ASP A 22 -4.18 7.84 -1.36
CA ASP A 22 -5.51 7.32 -0.98
C ASP A 22 -6.60 7.79 -1.94
N LEU A 23 -6.55 9.07 -2.36
CA LEU A 23 -7.43 9.61 -3.39
C LEU A 23 -7.27 8.88 -4.73
N VAL A 24 -6.02 8.65 -5.17
CA VAL A 24 -5.74 7.91 -6.40
C VAL A 24 -6.22 6.46 -6.31
N ALA A 25 -5.92 5.78 -5.21
CA ALA A 25 -6.35 4.41 -5.00
C ALA A 25 -7.87 4.28 -5.06
N TYR A 26 -8.60 5.15 -4.37
CA TYR A 26 -10.05 5.14 -4.35
C TYR A 26 -10.66 5.34 -5.74
N LEU A 27 -10.17 6.31 -6.51
CA LEU A 27 -10.66 6.58 -7.86
C LEU A 27 -10.37 5.42 -8.83
N TYR A 28 -9.17 4.84 -8.77
CA TYR A 28 -8.77 3.75 -9.67
C TYR A 28 -9.36 2.39 -9.29
N GLN A 29 -9.81 2.21 -8.05
CA GLN A 29 -10.64 1.08 -7.64
C GLN A 29 -12.09 1.21 -8.15
N ASN A 30 -12.54 2.43 -8.45
CA ASN A 30 -13.90 2.75 -8.92
C ASN A 30 -13.88 3.48 -10.28
N PRO A 31 -13.27 2.91 -11.34
CA PRO A 31 -12.96 3.63 -12.58
C PRO A 31 -14.18 4.03 -13.42
N GLU A 32 -15.35 3.47 -13.12
CA GLU A 32 -16.61 3.79 -13.81
C GLU A 32 -17.31 5.03 -13.25
N TRP A 33 -16.81 5.61 -12.15
CA TRP A 33 -17.46 6.71 -11.43
C TRP A 33 -16.55 7.94 -11.32
N GLY A 34 -17.19 9.11 -11.40
CA GLY A 34 -16.59 10.38 -11.03
C GLY A 34 -17.13 10.85 -9.68
N TYR A 35 -16.29 11.51 -8.89
CA TYR A 35 -16.65 11.96 -7.54
C TYR A 35 -16.34 13.44 -7.33
N SER A 36 -17.22 14.15 -6.64
CA SER A 36 -16.96 15.52 -6.20
C SER A 36 -15.93 15.56 -5.06
N PRO A 37 -15.25 16.69 -4.84
CA PRO A 37 -14.37 16.86 -3.68
C PRO A 37 -15.06 16.62 -2.33
N GLN A 38 -16.37 16.88 -2.23
CA GLN A 38 -17.11 16.70 -0.98
C GLN A 38 -17.34 15.22 -0.68
N GLU A 39 -17.69 14.42 -1.70
CA GLU A 39 -17.88 12.97 -1.56
C GLU A 39 -16.56 12.29 -1.20
N LEU A 40 -15.47 12.59 -1.92
CA LEU A 40 -14.15 12.00 -1.61
C LEU A 40 -13.66 12.34 -0.21
N LYS A 41 -13.94 13.57 0.24
CA LYS A 41 -13.65 14.01 1.61
C LYS A 41 -14.42 13.19 2.64
N GLU A 42 -15.72 12.98 2.42
CA GLU A 42 -16.57 12.21 3.34
C GLU A 42 -16.18 10.73 3.36
N THR A 43 -15.93 10.14 2.19
CA THR A 43 -15.58 8.72 2.09
C THR A 43 -14.22 8.39 2.69
N LEU A 44 -13.23 9.27 2.53
CA LEU A 44 -11.86 9.04 2.99
C LEU A 44 -11.52 9.75 4.31
N ASP A 45 -12.51 10.41 4.93
CA ASP A 45 -12.35 11.21 6.16
C ASP A 45 -11.17 12.21 6.12
N ILE A 46 -11.02 12.93 4.99
CA ILE A 46 -9.94 13.89 4.77
C ILE A 46 -10.41 15.31 5.14
N PRO A 47 -9.56 16.22 5.67
CA PRO A 47 -9.92 17.62 5.80
C PRO A 47 -10.28 18.28 4.45
N ARG A 48 -11.37 19.07 4.41
CA ARG A 48 -11.93 19.63 3.15
C ARG A 48 -10.93 20.45 2.34
N GLY A 49 -10.10 21.27 3.00
CA GLY A 49 -9.08 22.08 2.32
C GLY A 49 -7.98 21.23 1.67
N THR A 50 -7.65 20.10 2.30
CA THR A 50 -6.65 19.15 1.81
C THR A 50 -7.16 18.39 0.59
N ALA A 51 -8.41 17.90 0.62
CA ALA A 51 -9.00 17.18 -0.51
C ALA A 51 -9.00 18.01 -1.80
N THR A 52 -9.55 19.23 -1.75
CA THR A 52 -9.64 20.11 -2.94
C THR A 52 -8.28 20.45 -3.52
N THR A 53 -7.31 20.81 -2.66
CA THR A 53 -5.96 21.19 -3.11
C THR A 53 -5.20 20.00 -3.70
N THR A 54 -5.35 18.83 -3.09
CA THR A 54 -4.69 17.59 -3.55
C THR A 54 -5.28 17.09 -4.85
N LEU A 55 -6.61 17.10 -5.00
CA LEU A 55 -7.29 16.74 -6.25
C LEU A 55 -6.89 17.66 -7.40
N LYS A 56 -6.79 18.96 -7.16
CA LYS A 56 -6.31 19.89 -8.17
C LYS A 56 -4.89 19.53 -8.62
N ARG A 57 -3.97 19.31 -7.69
CA ARG A 57 -2.58 18.92 -8.01
C ARG A 57 -2.51 17.58 -8.74
N LEU A 58 -3.32 16.60 -8.34
CA LEU A 58 -3.40 15.30 -9.01
C LEU A 58 -3.89 15.41 -10.45
N TYR A 59 -4.85 16.30 -10.70
CA TYR A 59 -5.30 16.61 -12.05
C TYR A 59 -4.22 17.34 -12.86
N ASP A 60 -3.59 18.37 -12.28
CA ASP A 60 -2.51 19.13 -12.93
C ASP A 60 -1.28 18.24 -13.25
N ASP A 61 -1.04 17.19 -12.44
CA ASP A 61 0.03 16.22 -12.61
C ASP A 61 -0.39 15.00 -13.50
N ASP A 62 -1.55 15.04 -14.16
CA ASP A 62 -2.11 13.99 -15.03
C ASP A 62 -2.35 12.63 -14.35
N TYR A 63 -2.50 12.57 -13.01
CA TYR A 63 -2.82 11.31 -12.32
C TYR A 63 -4.29 10.93 -12.45
N ILE A 64 -5.18 11.92 -12.55
CA ILE A 64 -6.63 11.75 -12.56
C ILE A 64 -7.27 12.69 -13.57
N GLY A 65 -8.44 12.33 -14.06
CA GLY A 65 -9.27 13.20 -14.90
C GLY A 65 -10.21 14.07 -14.06
N LYS A 66 -10.74 15.11 -14.70
CA LYS A 66 -11.78 15.97 -14.14
C LYS A 66 -12.82 16.28 -15.22
N THR A 67 -14.10 16.17 -14.90
CA THR A 67 -15.20 16.58 -15.78
C THR A 67 -15.42 18.09 -15.71
N ASP A 68 -16.12 18.65 -16.70
CA ASP A 68 -16.45 20.08 -16.72
C ASP A 68 -17.29 20.49 -15.49
N ASP A 69 -18.16 19.59 -15.01
CA ASP A 69 -18.98 19.78 -13.81
C ASP A 69 -18.21 19.57 -12.49
N GLY A 70 -16.91 19.29 -12.56
CA GLY A 70 -16.03 19.27 -11.39
C GLY A 70 -15.86 17.94 -10.67
N TYR A 71 -16.28 16.82 -11.29
CA TYR A 71 -16.09 15.48 -10.75
C TYR A 71 -14.72 14.92 -11.18
N TYR A 72 -14.02 14.27 -10.26
CA TYR A 72 -12.72 13.66 -10.50
C TYR A 72 -12.87 12.16 -10.72
N TYR A 73 -12.12 11.60 -11.67
CA TYR A 73 -12.22 10.20 -12.08
C TYR A 73 -10.85 9.60 -12.46
N ALA A 74 -10.75 8.28 -12.52
CA ALA A 74 -9.52 7.59 -12.92
C ALA A 74 -9.29 7.65 -14.45
N LEU A 75 -8.06 7.90 -14.88
CA LEU A 75 -7.71 7.91 -16.31
C LEU A 75 -7.61 6.50 -16.86
N ARG A 76 -8.15 6.28 -18.06
CA ARG A 76 -8.27 4.93 -18.63
C ARG A 76 -6.97 4.43 -19.26
N GLU A 77 -6.02 5.30 -19.51
CA GLU A 77 -4.79 5.08 -20.25
C GLU A 77 -3.55 4.98 -19.34
N ARG A 78 -3.71 5.20 -18.03
CA ARG A 78 -2.63 5.19 -17.02
C ARG A 78 -2.44 3.82 -16.38
N ASP A 79 -1.87 2.89 -17.14
CA ASP A 79 -1.58 1.52 -16.67
C ASP A 79 -0.52 1.45 -15.56
N ASP A 80 0.38 2.43 -15.54
CA ASP A 80 1.35 2.65 -14.46
C ASP A 80 0.65 2.87 -13.11
N ILE A 81 -0.36 3.74 -13.07
CA ILE A 81 -1.13 4.02 -11.85
C ILE A 81 -1.98 2.81 -11.43
N ARG A 82 -2.59 2.10 -12.40
CA ARG A 82 -3.32 0.86 -12.09
C ARG A 82 -2.43 -0.20 -11.50
N ARG A 83 -1.21 -0.35 -12.01
CA ARG A 83 -0.22 -1.29 -11.47
C ARG A 83 0.14 -0.92 -10.04
N TYR A 84 0.36 0.37 -9.77
CA TYR A 84 0.59 0.88 -8.42
C TYR A 84 -0.57 0.54 -7.46
N VAL A 85 -1.81 0.87 -7.82
CA VAL A 85 -2.99 0.61 -6.98
C VAL A 85 -3.22 -0.90 -6.79
N SER A 86 -2.97 -1.71 -7.82
CA SER A 86 -3.04 -3.17 -7.72
C SER A 86 -2.00 -3.73 -6.75
N SER A 87 -0.78 -3.19 -6.79
CA SER A 87 0.27 -3.54 -5.82
C SER A 87 -0.10 -3.12 -4.40
N LEU A 88 -0.70 -1.94 -4.23
CA LEU A 88 -1.16 -1.44 -2.94
C LEU A 88 -2.21 -2.38 -2.34
N ASN A 89 -3.21 -2.79 -3.13
CA ASN A 89 -4.24 -3.73 -2.70
C ASN A 89 -3.68 -5.12 -2.35
N GLN A 90 -2.64 -5.59 -3.06
CA GLN A 90 -1.98 -6.86 -2.71
C GLN A 90 -1.29 -6.79 -1.36
N VAL A 91 -0.57 -5.70 -1.08
CA VAL A 91 0.06 -5.47 0.22
C VAL A 91 -0.99 -5.37 1.32
N ASP A 92 -2.06 -4.62 1.08
CA ASP A 92 -3.16 -4.50 2.05
C ASP A 92 -3.83 -5.85 2.31
N ARG A 93 -4.05 -6.69 1.29
CA ARG A 93 -4.57 -8.05 1.50
C ARG A 93 -3.62 -8.95 2.30
N LEU A 94 -2.31 -8.85 2.07
CA LEU A 94 -1.33 -9.69 2.75
C LEU A 94 -1.12 -9.28 4.22
N PHE A 95 -1.18 -7.99 4.51
CA PHE A 95 -0.77 -7.44 5.81
C PHE A 95 -1.89 -6.70 6.57
N GLY A 96 -3.02 -6.38 5.93
CA GLY A 96 -4.15 -5.67 6.51
C GLY A 96 -5.03 -6.55 7.40
N HIS A 97 -5.12 -7.85 7.11
CA HIS A 97 -5.87 -8.80 7.94
C HIS A 97 -5.23 -9.07 9.32
N HIS A 98 -3.97 -8.70 9.53
CA HIS A 98 -3.25 -8.90 10.80
C HIS A 98 -3.05 -7.59 11.59
N ARG A 99 -3.79 -6.52 11.25
CA ARG A 99 -3.57 -5.16 11.77
C ARG A 99 -4.75 -4.54 12.52
N ASP A 100 -5.70 -5.31 13.02
CA ASP A 100 -6.38 -4.81 14.22
C ASP A 100 -5.29 -4.69 15.29
N ALA A 101 -5.11 -3.50 15.87
CA ALA A 101 -4.04 -3.27 16.85
C ALA A 101 -4.17 -4.17 18.09
N ASP A 102 -5.36 -4.75 18.29
CA ASP A 102 -5.71 -5.74 19.31
C ASP A 102 -5.93 -7.16 18.74
N ALA A 103 -5.69 -7.41 17.45
CA ALA A 103 -5.71 -8.78 16.93
C ALA A 103 -4.49 -9.52 17.47
N THR A 104 -4.72 -10.33 18.50
CA THR A 104 -3.82 -11.41 18.85
C THR A 104 -3.72 -12.33 17.63
N PRO A 105 -2.52 -12.52 17.05
CA PRO A 105 -2.33 -13.52 16.02
C PRO A 105 -2.87 -14.85 16.54
N GLU A 106 -3.69 -15.54 15.73
CA GLU A 106 -4.09 -16.89 16.10
C GLU A 106 -2.83 -17.74 16.27
N GLU A 107 -2.75 -18.50 17.36
CA GLU A 107 -1.65 -19.44 17.53
C GLU A 107 -1.66 -20.41 16.35
N PRO A 108 -0.58 -20.50 15.58
CA PRO A 108 -0.55 -21.38 14.43
C PRO A 108 -0.72 -22.83 14.89
N GLU A 109 -1.50 -23.63 14.16
CA GLU A 109 -1.74 -25.05 14.47
C GLU A 109 -0.44 -25.87 14.59
N LYS A 110 0.64 -25.39 13.96
CA LYS A 110 1.98 -25.98 14.03
C LYS A 110 2.99 -24.92 14.41
N GLN A 111 3.44 -24.98 15.66
CA GLN A 111 4.58 -24.20 16.15
C GLN A 111 5.85 -25.02 16.00
N ILE A 112 6.79 -24.54 15.19
CA ILE A 112 8.13 -25.14 15.13
C ILE A 112 8.83 -24.79 16.45
N GLY A 113 9.21 -25.82 17.22
CA GLY A 113 9.77 -25.64 18.56
C GLY A 113 8.75 -25.52 19.70
N GLY A 114 7.46 -25.73 19.42
CA GLY A 114 6.42 -25.73 20.47
C GLY A 114 6.72 -26.77 21.56
N GLY A 115 6.96 -26.29 22.78
CA GLY A 115 7.30 -27.14 23.93
C GLY A 115 8.80 -27.29 24.22
N ARG A 116 9.69 -26.66 23.45
CA ARG A 116 11.11 -26.55 23.76
C ARG A 116 11.36 -25.38 24.72
N THR A 117 12.21 -25.58 25.72
CA THR A 117 12.62 -24.49 26.62
C THR A 117 13.92 -23.83 26.12
N ASP A 118 14.14 -22.58 26.53
CA ASP A 118 15.40 -21.88 26.24
C ASP A 118 16.61 -22.69 26.75
N GLU A 119 16.47 -23.37 27.89
CA GLU A 119 17.51 -24.21 28.49
C GLU A 119 17.88 -25.44 27.63
N GLU A 120 16.89 -26.08 26.99
CA GLU A 120 17.13 -27.19 26.06
C GLU A 120 17.82 -26.72 24.78
N LEU A 121 17.44 -25.53 24.29
CA LEU A 121 18.03 -24.92 23.10
C LEU A 121 19.48 -24.48 23.35
N ASP A 122 19.76 -23.89 24.51
CA ASP A 122 21.11 -23.49 24.91
C ASP A 122 22.04 -24.70 25.06
N ALA A 123 21.53 -25.82 25.58
CA ALA A 123 22.29 -27.06 25.68
C ALA A 123 22.60 -27.67 24.31
N GLU A 124 21.62 -27.70 23.40
CA GLU A 124 21.80 -28.16 22.01
C GLU A 124 22.80 -27.27 21.26
N LEU A 125 22.75 -25.95 21.48
CA LEU A 125 23.68 -24.99 20.88
C LEU A 125 25.12 -25.22 21.36
N ALA A 126 25.31 -25.42 22.67
CA ALA A 126 26.63 -25.67 23.24
C ALA A 126 27.25 -27.01 22.76
N GLU A 127 26.42 -28.03 22.55
CA GLU A 127 26.86 -29.30 21.98
C GLU A 127 27.29 -29.15 20.51
N LEU A 128 26.51 -28.41 19.71
CA LEU A 128 26.85 -28.11 18.31
C LEU A 128 28.11 -27.25 18.17
N GLU A 129 28.30 -26.25 19.02
CA GLU A 129 29.52 -25.42 19.03
C GLU A 129 30.76 -26.28 19.37
N ALA A 130 30.65 -27.19 20.33
CA ALA A 130 31.73 -28.10 20.68
C ALA A 130 32.09 -29.09 19.55
N GLU A 131 31.11 -29.54 18.76
CA GLU A 131 31.34 -30.43 17.60
C GLU A 131 31.98 -29.68 16.42
N VAL A 132 31.76 -28.38 16.28
CA VAL A 132 32.37 -27.54 15.22
C VAL A 132 33.81 -27.14 15.55
N ASP A 133 34.15 -27.05 16.84
CA ASP A 133 35.48 -26.67 17.33
C ASP A 133 36.46 -27.87 17.47
N GLU A 134 36.04 -29.10 17.14
CA GLU A 134 36.87 -30.33 17.06
C GLU A 134 37.38 -30.63 15.62
#